data_AF-A0A371HGL9-F1
#
_entry.id   AF-A0A371HGL9-F1
#
_cell.length_a   1.000
_cell.length_b   1.000
_cell.length_c   1.000
_cell.angle_alpha   90.00
_cell.angle_beta   90.00
_cell.angle_gamma   90.00
#
_symmetry.space_group_name_H-M   'P 1'
#
loop_
_entity.id
_entity.type
_entity.pdbx_description
1 polymer ?
#
loop_
_entity_poly.entity_id
_entity_poly.type
_entity_poly.pdbx_seq_one_letter_code
_entity_poly.pdbx_strand_id
1 'polypeptide(L)'
;MKRMFLEKFFPASRTTTIRKEICGIRQHSSETLHKYWERFNKLCATCLHHQISEQLLIQYFYEGLMMMDRSMIDIASGGALMDKMLAVPRHLILNMASNTQQFGTKGTITPRMVNEIDMIDNPRLKNQLTELTSLVRQLAIGQHQPIAVVKAC
;
A
#
# COMPACT_ATOMS: atom_id res chain seq x y z
N MET A 1 28.12 -31.99 -9.58
CA MET A 1 27.66 -32.11 -10.99
C MET A 1 26.52 -31.16 -11.37
N LYS A 2 25.42 -31.02 -10.58
CA LYS A 2 24.28 -30.15 -10.95
C LYS A 2 24.63 -28.66 -11.20
N ARG A 3 25.53 -28.05 -10.42
CA ARG A 3 25.97 -26.64 -10.62
C ARG A 3 26.69 -26.41 -11.94
N MET A 4 27.65 -27.26 -12.30
CA MET A 4 28.40 -27.15 -13.56
C MET A 4 27.51 -27.36 -14.79
N PHE A 5 26.49 -28.22 -14.70
CA PHE A 5 25.49 -28.38 -15.76
C PHE A 5 24.64 -27.12 -15.92
N LEU A 6 24.13 -26.56 -14.81
CA LEU A 6 23.36 -25.33 -14.85
C LEU A 6 24.18 -24.14 -15.37
N GLU A 7 25.45 -23.99 -14.98
CA GLU A 7 26.31 -22.93 -15.53
C GLU A 7 26.59 -23.09 -17.03
N LYS A 8 26.69 -24.32 -17.53
CA LYS A 8 26.97 -24.61 -18.94
C LYS A 8 25.75 -24.40 -19.85
N PHE A 9 24.55 -24.68 -19.36
CA PHE A 9 23.31 -24.61 -20.16
C PHE A 9 22.44 -23.37 -19.85
N PHE A 10 22.50 -22.87 -18.62
CA PHE A 10 21.81 -21.67 -18.13
C PHE A 10 22.79 -20.75 -17.38
N PRO A 11 23.68 -20.05 -18.11
CA PRO A 11 24.63 -19.14 -17.51
C PRO A 11 23.93 -18.14 -16.57
N ALA A 12 24.58 -17.81 -15.45
CA ALA A 12 24.08 -16.79 -14.51
C ALA A 12 23.81 -15.44 -15.21
N SER A 13 24.57 -15.13 -16.27
CA SER A 13 24.34 -13.96 -17.13
C SER A 13 22.97 -14.00 -17.82
N ARG A 14 22.54 -15.15 -18.37
CA ARG A 14 21.21 -15.30 -18.98
C ARG A 14 20.09 -15.13 -17.96
N THR A 15 20.24 -15.74 -16.78
CA THR A 15 19.28 -15.60 -15.67
C THR A 15 19.14 -14.14 -15.25
N THR A 16 20.25 -13.40 -15.20
CA THR A 16 20.26 -11.97 -14.86
C THR A 16 19.58 -11.12 -15.94
N THR A 17 19.82 -11.40 -17.22
CA THR A 17 19.16 -10.71 -18.33
C THR A 17 17.65 -10.94 -18.30
N ILE A 18 17.20 -12.19 -18.17
CA ILE A 18 15.77 -12.51 -18.12
C ILE A 18 15.11 -11.82 -16.93
N ARG A 19 15.76 -11.78 -15.76
CA ARG A 19 15.24 -11.02 -14.61
C ARG A 19 15.05 -9.55 -14.94
N LYS A 20 16.03 -8.90 -15.59
CA LYS A 20 15.91 -7.50 -16.01
C LYS A 20 14.77 -7.28 -17.00
N GLU A 21 14.59 -8.19 -17.95
CA GLU A 21 13.49 -8.12 -18.91
C GLU A 21 12.12 -8.27 -18.24
N ILE A 22 11.98 -9.20 -17.29
CA ILE A 22 10.75 -9.36 -16.50
C ILE A 22 10.46 -8.10 -15.69
N CYS A 23 11.46 -7.56 -14.99
CA CYS A 23 11.31 -6.34 -14.18
C CYS A 23 10.99 -5.09 -15.02
N GLY A 24 11.49 -5.03 -16.26
CA GLY A 24 11.34 -3.88 -17.16
C GLY A 24 10.21 -4.02 -18.17
N ILE A 25 9.39 -5.06 -18.09
CA ILE A 25 8.39 -5.36 -19.10
C ILE A 25 7.29 -4.27 -19.11
N ARG A 26 6.98 -3.75 -20.30
CA ARG A 26 5.93 -2.75 -20.50
C ARG A 26 5.04 -3.14 -21.67
N GLN A 27 3.74 -2.91 -21.53
CA GLN A 27 2.78 -3.09 -22.60
C GLN A 27 2.97 -1.99 -23.63
N HIS A 28 2.99 -2.37 -24.91
CA HIS A 28 3.12 -1.40 -26.00
C HIS A 28 1.74 -0.84 -26.40
N SER A 29 1.69 0.37 -26.94
CA SER A 29 0.42 1.03 -27.33
C SER A 29 -0.38 0.27 -28.39
N SER A 30 0.29 -0.52 -29.23
CA SER A 30 -0.33 -1.39 -30.25
C SER A 30 -0.59 -2.82 -29.77
N GLU A 31 -0.20 -3.15 -28.53
CA GLU A 31 -0.27 -4.50 -27.98
C GLU A 31 -1.53 -4.64 -27.12
N THR A 32 -2.36 -5.63 -27.43
CA THR A 32 -3.52 -5.97 -26.61
C THR A 32 -3.06 -6.60 -25.29
N LEU A 33 -3.88 -6.46 -24.24
CA LEU A 33 -3.62 -7.08 -22.94
C LEU A 33 -3.30 -8.59 -23.05
N HIS A 34 -4.02 -9.30 -23.94
CA HIS A 34 -3.80 -10.72 -24.17
C HIS A 34 -2.40 -11.02 -24.73
N LYS A 35 -1.96 -10.27 -25.76
CA LYS A 35 -0.62 -10.43 -26.34
C LYS A 35 0.47 -10.07 -25.33
N TYR A 36 0.24 -9.04 -24.54
CA TYR A 36 1.14 -8.65 -23.46
C TYR A 36 1.29 -9.75 -22.40
N TRP A 37 0.18 -10.35 -21.96
CA TRP A 37 0.16 -11.48 -21.04
C TRP A 37 0.90 -12.70 -21.60
N GLU A 38 0.68 -13.04 -22.87
CA GLU A 38 1.38 -14.15 -23.53
C GLU A 38 2.90 -13.91 -23.56
N ARG A 39 3.32 -12.68 -23.91
CA ARG A 39 4.73 -12.29 -23.90
C ARG A 39 5.33 -12.39 -22.50
N PHE A 40 4.64 -11.88 -21.48
CA PHE A 40 5.08 -11.99 -20.09
C PHE A 40 5.28 -13.45 -19.64
N ASN A 41 4.31 -14.32 -19.93
CA ASN A 41 4.42 -15.74 -19.58
C ASN A 41 5.56 -16.44 -20.32
N LYS A 42 5.75 -16.11 -21.60
CA LYS A 42 6.88 -16.64 -22.38
C LYS A 42 8.23 -16.23 -21.79
N LEU A 43 8.36 -14.99 -21.33
CA LEU A 43 9.56 -14.52 -20.62
C LEU A 43 9.78 -15.32 -19.33
N CYS A 44 8.73 -15.49 -18.51
CA CYS A 44 8.81 -16.26 -17.27
C CYS A 44 9.21 -17.73 -17.52
N ALA A 45 8.64 -18.36 -18.54
CA ALA A 45 8.92 -19.75 -18.91
C ALA A 45 10.37 -19.96 -19.42
N THR A 46 11.04 -18.91 -19.88
CA THR A 46 12.42 -18.98 -20.38
C THR A 46 13.43 -19.26 -19.25
N CYS A 47 13.06 -19.05 -17.98
CA CYS A 47 13.92 -19.38 -16.84
C CYS A 47 13.13 -19.92 -15.64
N LEU A 48 13.11 -21.24 -15.46
CA LEU A 48 12.49 -21.90 -14.30
C LEU A 48 13.15 -21.54 -12.95
N HIS A 49 14.32 -20.91 -12.97
CA HIS A 49 15.08 -20.52 -11.77
C HIS A 49 15.33 -19.00 -11.68
N HIS A 50 14.36 -18.18 -12.12
CA HIS A 50 14.48 -16.72 -12.05
C HIS A 50 14.57 -16.17 -10.60
N GLN A 51 14.14 -16.94 -9.60
CA GLN A 51 14.11 -16.60 -8.15
C GLN A 51 13.20 -15.41 -7.77
N ILE A 52 12.46 -14.87 -8.74
CA ILE A 52 11.41 -13.88 -8.51
C ILE A 52 10.18 -14.58 -7.90
N SER A 53 9.68 -14.06 -6.78
CA SER A 53 8.43 -14.54 -6.16
C SER A 53 7.22 -14.24 -7.04
N GLU A 54 6.16 -15.05 -6.95
CA GLU A 54 4.91 -14.85 -7.69
C GLU A 54 4.29 -13.47 -7.45
N GLN A 55 4.33 -12.98 -6.20
CA GLN A 55 3.86 -11.63 -5.86
C GLN A 55 4.58 -10.53 -6.67
N LEU A 56 5.90 -10.62 -6.79
CA LEU A 56 6.70 -9.69 -7.59
C LEU A 56 6.44 -9.84 -9.09
N LEU A 57 6.17 -11.05 -9.58
CA LEU A 57 5.77 -11.26 -10.98
C LEU A 57 4.46 -10.53 -11.29
N ILE A 58 3.45 -10.69 -10.42
CA ILE A 58 2.16 -10.00 -10.55
C ILE A 58 2.37 -8.48 -10.48
N GLN A 59 3.23 -8.01 -9.57
CA GLN A 59 3.57 -6.60 -9.46
C GLN A 59 4.20 -6.05 -10.76
N TYR A 60 5.24 -6.69 -11.29
CA TYR A 60 5.90 -6.23 -12.51
C TYR A 60 4.97 -6.27 -13.73
N PHE A 61 4.15 -7.32 -13.85
CA PHE A 61 3.11 -7.39 -14.88
C PHE A 61 2.16 -6.19 -14.77
N TYR A 62 1.61 -5.95 -13.59
CA TYR A 62 0.65 -4.87 -13.35
C TYR A 62 1.25 -3.47 -13.56
N GLU A 63 2.49 -3.24 -13.09
CA GLU A 63 3.24 -2.00 -13.27
C GLU A 63 3.61 -1.72 -14.74
N GLY A 64 3.72 -2.77 -15.55
CA GLY A 64 3.99 -2.67 -16.97
C GLY A 64 2.77 -2.38 -17.85
N LEU A 65 1.56 -2.52 -17.32
CA LEU A 65 0.31 -2.29 -18.08
C LEU A 65 0.10 -0.83 -18.51
N MET A 66 -0.62 -0.67 -19.60
CA MET A 66 -1.21 0.60 -20.00
C MET A 66 -2.31 1.03 -19.01
N MET A 67 -2.48 2.35 -18.87
CA MET A 67 -3.46 2.94 -17.94
C MET A 67 -4.88 2.38 -18.10
N MET A 68 -5.33 2.15 -19.34
CA MET A 68 -6.67 1.64 -19.62
C MET A 68 -6.86 0.20 -19.14
N ASP A 69 -5.93 -0.69 -19.48
CA ASP A 69 -5.98 -2.09 -19.05
C ASP A 69 -5.78 -2.23 -17.54
N ARG A 70 -4.92 -1.41 -16.95
CA ARG A 70 -4.75 -1.33 -15.50
C ARG A 70 -6.06 -0.95 -14.81
N SER A 71 -6.73 0.10 -15.28
CA SER A 71 -8.02 0.55 -14.75
C SER A 71 -9.09 -0.52 -14.87
N MET A 72 -9.17 -1.21 -16.01
CA MET A 72 -10.11 -2.32 -16.20
C MET A 72 -9.87 -3.45 -15.19
N ILE A 73 -8.60 -3.80 -14.93
CA ILE A 73 -8.24 -4.81 -13.94
C ILE A 73 -8.61 -4.36 -12.53
N ASP A 74 -8.40 -3.09 -12.18
CA ASP A 74 -8.79 -2.56 -10.86
C ASP A 74 -10.32 -2.59 -10.67
N ILE A 75 -11.08 -2.21 -11.70
CA ILE A 75 -12.55 -2.28 -11.67
C ILE A 75 -13.00 -3.74 -11.50
N ALA A 76 -12.47 -4.66 -12.30
CA ALA A 76 -12.79 -6.08 -12.20
C ALA A 76 -12.36 -6.70 -10.86
N SER A 77 -11.27 -6.19 -10.29
CA SER A 77 -10.78 -6.58 -8.97
C SER A 77 -11.63 -5.98 -7.86
N GLY A 78 -12.48 -4.98 -8.09
CA GLY A 78 -13.22 -4.28 -7.03
C GLY A 78 -12.34 -3.35 -6.21
N GLY A 79 -11.41 -2.65 -6.86
CA GLY A 79 -10.42 -1.75 -6.27
C GLY A 79 -9.01 -2.06 -6.75
N ALA A 80 -8.04 -1.23 -6.35
CA ALA A 80 -6.65 -1.36 -6.79
C ALA A 80 -6.09 -2.78 -6.50
N LEU A 81 -5.67 -3.50 -7.54
CA LEU A 81 -5.18 -4.87 -7.41
C LEU A 81 -3.98 -4.94 -6.45
N MET A 82 -3.09 -3.95 -6.52
CA MET A 82 -1.91 -3.85 -5.66
C MET A 82 -2.26 -3.70 -4.18
N ASP A 83 -3.38 -3.06 -3.84
CA ASP A 83 -3.80 -2.96 -2.45
C ASP A 83 -4.26 -4.30 -1.91
N LYS A 84 -4.96 -5.10 -2.71
CA LYS A 84 -5.36 -6.46 -2.32
C LYS A 84 -4.17 -7.38 -2.10
N MET A 85 -3.18 -7.29 -2.99
CA MET A 85 -1.95 -8.07 -2.89
C MET A 85 -1.11 -7.68 -1.66
N LEU A 86 -1.04 -6.38 -1.35
CA LEU A 86 -0.30 -5.87 -0.20
C LEU A 86 -1.09 -5.93 1.11
N ALA A 87 -2.42 -6.07 1.09
CA ALA A 87 -3.26 -6.07 2.29
C ALA A 87 -2.87 -7.18 3.28
N VAL A 88 -2.59 -8.40 2.80
CA VAL A 88 -2.22 -9.52 3.67
C VAL A 88 -0.84 -9.29 4.32
N PRO A 89 0.24 -8.99 3.56
CA PRO A 89 1.52 -8.61 4.17
C PRO A 89 1.42 -7.39 5.10
N ARG A 90 0.66 -6.35 4.70
CA ARG A 90 0.45 -5.15 5.52
C ARG A 90 -0.21 -5.50 6.83
N HIS A 91 -1.30 -6.27 6.81
CA HIS A 91 -1.99 -6.70 8.03
C HIS A 91 -1.07 -7.52 8.95
N LEU A 92 -0.27 -8.43 8.38
CA LEU A 92 0.70 -9.20 9.17
C LEU A 92 1.79 -8.31 9.78
N ILE A 93 2.34 -7.37 9.02
CA ILE A 93 3.33 -6.39 9.53
C ILE A 93 2.71 -5.52 10.61
N LEU A 94 1.49 -5.02 10.40
CA LEU A 94 0.74 -4.23 11.37
C LEU A 94 0.50 -5.06 12.64
N ASN A 95 0.09 -6.31 12.52
CA ASN A 95 -0.10 -7.19 13.68
C ASN A 95 1.22 -7.50 14.39
N MET A 96 2.31 -7.73 13.66
CA MET A 96 3.64 -7.93 14.25
C MET A 96 4.13 -6.67 14.96
N ALA A 97 3.91 -5.49 14.37
CA ALA A 97 4.24 -4.20 14.96
C ALA A 97 3.40 -3.94 16.23
N SER A 98 2.08 -4.17 16.17
CA SER A 98 1.19 -4.06 17.33
C SER A 98 1.54 -5.05 18.44
N ASN A 99 1.86 -6.29 18.10
CA ASN A 99 2.31 -7.29 19.08
C ASN A 99 3.66 -6.89 19.70
N THR A 100 4.61 -6.38 18.91
CA THR A 100 5.89 -5.88 19.42
C THR A 100 5.69 -4.67 20.32
N GLN A 101 4.75 -3.77 19.99
CA GLN A 101 4.40 -2.64 20.85
C GLN A 101 3.72 -3.09 22.15
N GLN A 102 2.84 -4.08 22.09
CA GLN A 102 2.06 -4.55 23.24
C GLN A 102 2.87 -5.41 24.22
N PHE A 103 3.87 -6.15 23.73
CA PHE A 103 4.65 -7.11 24.55
C PHE A 103 6.16 -6.83 24.57
N GLY A 104 6.61 -5.75 23.93
CA GLY A 104 8.03 -5.40 23.75
C GLY A 104 8.76 -4.83 24.97
N THR A 105 8.14 -4.76 26.14
CA THR A 105 8.75 -4.19 27.35
C THR A 105 8.70 -5.16 28.54
N LYS A 106 9.75 -5.99 28.66
CA LYS A 106 10.43 -6.34 29.93
C LYS A 106 11.79 -6.99 29.64
N GLY A 107 12.84 -6.16 29.62
CA GLY A 107 14.22 -6.63 29.68
C GLY A 107 15.20 -5.69 28.98
N THR A 108 16.00 -4.97 29.76
CA THR A 108 17.25 -4.37 29.32
C THR A 108 18.11 -5.44 28.64
N ILE A 109 18.10 -5.46 27.31
CA ILE A 109 19.23 -5.95 26.52
C ILE A 109 19.48 -4.87 25.48
N THR A 110 20.51 -4.06 25.69
CA THR A 110 21.26 -3.48 24.57
C THR A 110 21.60 -4.60 23.59
N PRO A 111 21.43 -4.47 22.26
CA PRO A 111 21.55 -3.21 21.52
C PRO A 111 20.51 -2.95 20.41
N ARG A 112 20.26 -1.65 20.18
CA ARG A 112 19.84 -0.97 18.92
C ARG A 112 18.33 -0.90 18.58
N MET A 113 17.78 0.30 18.82
CA MET A 113 16.82 1.10 18.01
C MET A 113 15.57 0.37 17.46
N VAL A 114 14.31 0.81 17.68
CA VAL A 114 13.74 2.18 17.65
C VAL A 114 12.45 2.18 18.48
N ASN A 115 12.19 3.30 19.16
CA ASN A 115 11.03 3.59 19.98
C ASN A 115 9.68 3.28 19.31
N GLU A 116 8.72 2.94 20.19
CA GLU A 116 7.30 3.31 20.14
C GLU A 116 7.06 4.63 19.37
N ILE A 117 5.90 4.87 18.76
CA ILE A 117 4.88 5.69 19.42
C ILE A 117 3.64 5.76 18.52
N ASP A 118 2.51 5.60 19.18
CA ASP A 118 1.13 5.95 18.84
C ASP A 118 0.95 7.33 18.16
N MET A 119 -0.03 7.44 17.25
CA MET A 119 -0.98 8.57 17.08
C MET A 119 -1.51 8.65 15.63
N ILE A 120 -2.77 8.22 15.43
CA ILE A 120 -3.61 8.65 14.30
C ILE A 120 -4.69 9.59 14.84
N ASP A 121 -4.71 10.79 14.26
CA ASP A 121 -5.82 11.73 14.17
C ASP A 121 -7.18 11.01 13.97
N ASN A 122 -8.02 11.02 15.00
CA ASN A 122 -9.36 10.47 14.89
C ASN A 122 -10.37 11.57 14.50
N PRO A 123 -10.89 11.59 13.26
CA PRO A 123 -11.77 12.63 12.76
C PRO A 123 -13.12 12.69 13.50
N ARG A 124 -13.46 11.63 14.23
CA ARG A 124 -14.63 11.61 15.12
C ARG A 124 -14.46 12.59 16.29
N LEU A 125 -13.27 12.64 16.90
CA LEU A 125 -12.97 13.61 17.96
C LEU A 125 -12.96 15.04 17.43
N LYS A 126 -12.49 15.24 16.19
CA LYS A 126 -12.46 16.56 15.55
C LYS A 126 -13.88 17.10 15.28
N ASN A 127 -14.78 16.24 14.82
CA ASN A 127 -16.19 16.61 14.59
C ASN A 127 -16.95 16.85 15.89
N GLN A 128 -16.66 16.07 16.95
CA GLN A 128 -17.24 16.34 18.27
C GLN A 128 -16.72 17.65 18.88
N LEU A 129 -15.45 17.98 18.65
CA LEU A 129 -14.87 19.24 19.10
C LEU A 129 -15.49 20.45 18.36
N THR A 130 -15.77 20.35 17.07
CA THR A 130 -16.43 21.42 16.30
C THR A 130 -17.90 21.61 16.68
N GLU A 131 -18.65 20.54 16.93
CA GLU A 131 -20.04 20.63 17.40
C GLU A 131 -20.12 21.22 18.80
N LEU A 132 -19.26 20.78 19.71
CA LEU A 132 -19.18 21.34 21.06
C LEU A 132 -18.80 22.83 21.03
N THR A 133 -17.89 23.22 20.14
CA THR A 133 -17.47 24.62 19.94
C THR A 133 -18.62 25.48 19.42
N SER A 134 -19.48 24.95 18.55
CA SER A 134 -20.67 25.62 18.04
C SER A 134 -21.71 25.86 19.14
N LEU A 135 -21.98 24.83 19.95
CA LEU A 135 -22.95 24.91 21.06
C LEU A 135 -22.52 25.92 22.14
N VAL A 136 -21.23 25.98 22.49
CA VAL A 136 -20.71 26.95 23.47
C VAL A 136 -20.83 28.39 22.95
N ARG A 137 -20.61 28.63 21.64
CA ARG A 137 -20.81 29.96 21.03
C ARG A 137 -22.27 30.39 21.05
N GLN A 138 -23.21 29.47 20.81
CA GLN A 138 -24.64 29.77 20.89
C GLN A 138 -25.09 30.07 22.32
N LEU A 139 -24.56 29.35 23.33
CA LEU A 139 -24.84 29.62 24.74
C LEU A 139 -24.33 31.01 25.18
N ALA A 140 -23.21 31.47 24.61
CA ALA A 140 -22.63 32.79 24.91
C ALA A 140 -23.44 33.95 24.32
N ILE A 141 -24.17 33.73 23.22
CA ILE A 141 -24.99 34.76 22.56
C ILE A 141 -26.39 34.88 23.21
N GLY A 142 -26.91 33.79 23.79
CA GLY A 142 -28.22 33.76 24.47
C GLY A 142 -28.28 34.43 25.86
N GLN A 143 -27.20 35.03 26.36
CA GLN A 143 -27.14 35.66 27.69
C GLN A 143 -27.04 37.20 27.65
N HIS A 144 -27.32 37.84 26.52
CA HIS A 144 -27.43 39.31 26.46
C HIS A 144 -28.60 39.80 25.61
N GLN A 145 -29.81 39.76 26.18
CA GLN A 145 -30.82 40.83 26.13
C GLN A 145 -31.94 40.50 27.14
N PRO A 146 -32.68 41.48 27.71
CA PRO A 146 -32.50 42.94 27.73
C PRO A 146 -32.72 43.56 29.14
N ILE A 147 -32.33 44.81 29.37
CA ILE A 147 -33.11 45.67 30.29
C ILE A 147 -33.45 46.96 29.56
N ALA A 148 -34.74 47.14 29.28
CA ALA A 148 -35.32 48.38 28.83
C ALA A 148 -35.16 49.46 29.91
N VAL A 149 -34.73 50.67 29.51
CA VAL A 149 -35.07 51.89 30.25
C VAL A 149 -35.99 52.70 29.37
N VAL A 150 -37.27 52.68 29.75
CA VAL A 150 -38.33 53.56 29.25
C VAL A 150 -38.07 54.96 29.81
N LYS A 151 -38.18 56.00 28.99
CA LYS A 151 -38.68 57.29 29.46
C LYS A 151 -39.72 57.84 28.48
N ALA A 152 -40.90 58.09 29.04
CA ALA A 152 -42.11 58.57 28.39
C ALA A 152 -42.05 60.09 28.16
N CYS A 153 -42.81 60.52 27.15
CA CYS A 153 -43.30 61.86 26.80
C CYS A 153 -42.34 63.05 26.94
#